data_AF-W9VHY4-F1
#
_entry.id   AF-W9VHY4-F1
#
_cell.length_a   1.000
_cell.length_b   1.000
_cell.length_c   1.000
_cell.angle_alpha   90.00
_cell.angle_beta   90.00
_cell.angle_gamma   90.00
#
_symmetry.space_group_name_H-M   'P 1'
#
loop_
_entity.id
_entity.type
_entity.pdbx_description
1 polymer ?
#
loop_
_entity_poly.entity_id
_entity_poly.type
_entity_poly.pdbx_seq_one_letter_code
_entity_poly.pdbx_strand_id
1 'polypeptide(L)'
;MSPPDPARDAGPSTSTHLHYLRQAVSLARLSPPKPTNFRVGCVIVSFPTTDSSGAHTGTGNEDAPPTGEVLSTGYTLELEGNTHAEQNALTKLARGSENSEQTQERGQGQGKEQEQNAGLGALLTPRRNVHLYTTLEPCGLRLSGATPCVQRIIATRHGNPEGGIRKVIFGAREPGTFVQDSQALRNLDDAGVPWEHVGGLEADILAVAKEGHHNASASERAGAGGGGSRGTTAAANTIAPASTPAPQTRIDDISPEERKRQEQQPRNPKKRMMEVDLSR
;
A
#
# COMPACT_ATOMS: atom_id res chain seq x y z
N MET A 1 16.52 -37.99 8.40
CA MET A 1 15.84 -36.92 7.63
C MET A 1 16.93 -36.05 7.05
N SER A 2 17.18 -36.13 5.75
CA SER A 2 18.13 -35.24 5.09
C SER A 2 17.63 -33.79 5.23
N PRO A 3 18.52 -32.79 5.39
CA PRO A 3 18.12 -31.40 5.36
C PRO A 3 17.46 -31.08 4.01
N PRO A 4 16.44 -30.21 3.97
CA PRO A 4 15.86 -29.78 2.70
C PRO A 4 16.95 -29.12 1.83
N ASP A 5 16.98 -29.55 0.57
CA ASP A 5 17.92 -29.08 -0.44
C ASP A 5 17.76 -27.55 -0.65
N PRO A 6 18.82 -26.72 -0.50
CA PRO A 6 18.74 -25.27 -0.65
C PRO A 6 18.49 -24.80 -2.08
N ALA A 7 18.39 -25.71 -3.06
CA ALA A 7 18.13 -25.41 -4.47
C ALA A 7 16.64 -25.22 -4.82
N ARG A 8 15.78 -24.91 -3.85
CA ARG A 8 14.38 -24.55 -4.13
C ARG A 8 14.28 -23.09 -4.55
N ASP A 9 14.12 -22.91 -5.87
CA ASP A 9 13.47 -21.76 -6.51
C ASP A 9 14.19 -20.42 -6.29
N ALA A 10 15.23 -20.14 -7.07
CA ALA A 10 15.80 -18.80 -7.14
C ALA A 10 14.75 -17.88 -7.78
N GLY A 11 13.95 -17.23 -6.93
CA GLY A 11 12.95 -16.25 -7.34
C GLY A 11 13.55 -15.09 -8.15
N PRO A 12 12.73 -14.16 -8.65
CA PRO A 12 13.20 -13.07 -9.49
C PRO A 12 14.33 -12.27 -8.83
N SER A 13 15.32 -11.84 -9.60
CA SER A 13 16.47 -11.08 -9.09
C SER A 13 16.07 -9.72 -8.54
N THR A 14 16.95 -9.08 -7.76
CA THR A 14 16.77 -7.69 -7.32
C THR A 14 16.56 -6.73 -8.50
N SER A 15 17.26 -6.94 -9.62
CA SER A 15 17.08 -6.12 -10.83
C SER A 15 15.66 -6.25 -11.40
N THR A 16 15.09 -7.45 -11.35
CA THR A 16 13.70 -7.73 -11.72
C THR A 16 12.73 -6.99 -10.81
N HIS A 17 12.97 -7.04 -9.50
CA HIS A 17 12.12 -6.36 -8.54
C HIS A 17 12.16 -4.84 -8.74
N LEU A 18 13.34 -4.27 -8.96
CA LEU A 18 13.50 -2.85 -9.28
C LEU A 18 12.80 -2.46 -10.58
N HIS A 19 12.80 -3.32 -11.60
CA HIS A 19 12.06 -3.07 -12.85
C HIS A 19 10.56 -2.86 -12.59
N TYR A 20 9.90 -3.81 -11.91
CA TYR A 20 8.46 -3.72 -11.63
C TYR A 20 8.13 -2.62 -10.60
N LEU A 21 9.01 -2.34 -9.64
CA LEU A 21 8.83 -1.21 -8.72
C LEU A 21 8.91 0.14 -9.44
N ARG A 22 9.80 0.32 -10.43
CA ARG A 22 9.82 1.54 -11.27
C ARG A 22 8.54 1.68 -12.10
N GLN A 23 7.99 0.57 -12.59
CA GLN A 23 6.68 0.59 -13.24
C GLN A 23 5.58 1.00 -12.26
N ALA A 24 5.59 0.47 -11.02
CA ALA A 24 4.67 0.88 -9.96
C ALA A 24 4.79 2.37 -9.62
N VAL A 25 6.01 2.93 -9.55
CA VAL A 25 6.23 4.38 -9.38
C VAL A 25 5.63 5.18 -10.52
N SER A 26 5.77 4.70 -11.76
CA SER A 26 5.18 5.36 -12.93
C SER A 26 3.65 5.38 -12.86
N LEU A 27 3.03 4.30 -12.40
CA LEU A 27 1.58 4.23 -12.16
C LEU A 27 1.13 5.17 -11.03
N ALA A 28 1.91 5.27 -9.93
CA ALA A 28 1.60 6.19 -8.83
C ALA A 28 1.48 7.65 -9.29
N ARG A 29 2.29 8.05 -10.28
CA ARG A 29 2.23 9.39 -10.90
C ARG A 29 0.94 9.65 -11.66
N LEU A 30 0.12 8.65 -11.98
CA LEU A 30 -1.18 8.83 -12.61
C LEU A 30 -2.29 9.24 -11.61
N SER A 31 -2.13 8.94 -10.32
CA SER A 31 -3.04 9.42 -9.28
C SER A 31 -2.95 10.94 -9.17
N PRO A 32 -4.05 11.71 -9.03
CA PRO A 32 -3.95 13.15 -8.78
C PRO A 32 -3.31 13.44 -7.40
N PRO A 33 -2.50 14.50 -7.26
CA PRO A 33 -1.98 14.95 -5.98
C PRO A 33 -3.13 15.45 -5.10
N LYS A 34 -3.17 14.98 -3.84
CA LYS A 34 -4.17 15.41 -2.85
C LYS A 34 -3.52 15.59 -1.48
N PRO A 35 -4.01 16.51 -0.63
CA PRO A 35 -3.41 16.78 0.68
C PRO A 35 -3.39 15.59 1.65
N THR A 36 -4.30 14.62 1.48
CA THR A 36 -4.55 13.56 2.46
C THR A 36 -4.37 12.14 1.91
N ASN A 37 -4.30 11.97 0.59
CA ASN A 37 -4.11 10.65 -0.02
C ASN A 37 -2.65 10.46 -0.45
N PHE A 38 -2.07 9.31 -0.13
CA PHE A 38 -0.80 8.92 -0.74
C PHE A 38 -1.03 8.45 -2.18
N ARG A 39 -0.13 8.85 -3.08
CA ARG A 39 -0.07 8.36 -4.45
C ARG A 39 0.73 7.06 -4.49
N VAL A 40 0.04 5.94 -4.68
CA VAL A 40 0.61 4.59 -4.65
C VAL A 40 0.34 3.94 -6.00
N GLY A 41 1.27 3.10 -6.46
CA GLY A 41 1.09 2.27 -7.64
C GLY A 41 1.36 0.80 -7.32
N CYS A 42 0.74 -0.09 -8.08
CA CYS A 42 0.74 -1.53 -7.88
C CYS A 42 0.80 -2.26 -9.23
N VAL A 43 1.54 -3.36 -9.29
CA VAL A 43 1.66 -4.26 -10.45
C VAL A 43 1.59 -5.70 -9.97
N ILE A 44 0.72 -6.51 -10.59
CA ILE A 44 0.61 -7.95 -10.34
C ILE A 44 1.25 -8.68 -11.51
N VAL A 45 2.22 -9.54 -11.23
CA VAL A 45 3.07 -10.18 -12.24
C VAL A 45 3.10 -11.70 -12.03
N SER A 46 2.88 -12.47 -13.09
CA SER A 46 3.07 -13.91 -13.11
C SER A 46 4.47 -14.25 -13.64
N PHE A 47 5.23 -15.01 -12.88
CA PHE A 47 6.48 -15.59 -13.32
C PHE A 47 6.30 -17.05 -13.75
N PRO A 48 7.09 -17.54 -14.72
CA PRO A 48 7.16 -18.98 -15.00
C PRO A 48 7.56 -19.72 -13.73
N THR A 49 6.83 -20.80 -13.40
CA THR A 49 7.24 -21.73 -12.35
C THR A 49 8.40 -22.56 -12.89
N THR A 50 9.56 -22.59 -12.21
CA THR A 50 10.55 -23.62 -12.50
C THR A 50 9.99 -24.95 -12.00
N ASP A 51 9.70 -25.88 -12.89
CA ASP A 51 9.31 -27.21 -12.46
C ASP A 51 10.52 -27.95 -11.84
N SER A 52 10.24 -29.04 -11.15
CA SER A 52 11.27 -29.90 -10.53
C SER A 52 12.21 -30.56 -11.55
N SER A 53 12.01 -30.33 -12.85
CA SER A 53 12.90 -30.79 -13.92
C SER A 53 14.06 -29.83 -14.19
N GLY A 54 14.07 -28.63 -13.58
CA GLY A 54 15.13 -27.63 -13.78
C GLY A 54 15.16 -27.06 -15.19
N ALA A 55 14.13 -27.32 -16.01
CA ALA A 55 14.04 -26.80 -17.37
C ALA A 55 13.67 -25.32 -17.34
N HIS A 56 14.69 -24.47 -17.26
CA HIS A 56 14.57 -23.05 -17.57
C HIS A 56 14.23 -22.93 -19.07
N THR A 57 12.98 -22.62 -19.41
CA THR A 57 12.58 -22.36 -20.80
C THR A 57 13.00 -20.98 -21.31
N GLY A 58 13.78 -20.23 -20.52
CA GLY A 58 14.43 -19.00 -20.93
C GLY A 58 15.89 -19.23 -21.30
N THR A 59 16.19 -19.34 -22.58
CA THR A 59 17.53 -19.01 -23.10
C THR A 59 17.71 -17.49 -22.99
N GLY A 60 17.94 -17.00 -21.78
CA GLY A 60 18.00 -15.57 -21.48
C GLY A 60 19.43 -15.06 -21.41
N ASN A 61 19.79 -14.21 -22.36
CA ASN A 61 20.94 -13.31 -22.28
C ASN A 61 20.92 -12.57 -20.92
N GLU A 62 22.06 -12.47 -20.20
CA GLU A 62 22.12 -11.80 -18.89
C GLU A 62 21.74 -10.31 -18.95
N ASP A 63 21.77 -9.73 -20.16
CA ASP A 63 21.31 -8.36 -20.46
C ASP A 63 19.80 -8.24 -20.77
N ALA A 64 19.06 -9.35 -20.90
CA ALA A 64 17.63 -9.32 -21.22
C ALA A 64 16.78 -9.11 -19.96
N PRO A 65 15.83 -8.17 -19.97
CA PRO A 65 14.98 -7.93 -18.82
C PRO A 65 14.09 -9.17 -18.53
N PRO A 66 13.98 -9.58 -17.26
CA PRO A 66 13.28 -10.79 -16.86
C PRO A 66 11.76 -10.70 -17.12
N THR A 67 11.23 -11.63 -17.92
CA THR A 67 9.89 -11.57 -18.51
C THR A 67 8.83 -12.23 -17.64
N GLY A 68 8.49 -11.58 -16.53
CA GLY A 68 7.19 -11.82 -15.89
C GLY A 68 6.06 -11.25 -16.75
N GLU A 69 4.92 -11.94 -16.79
CA GLU A 69 3.71 -11.44 -17.45
C GLU A 69 2.96 -10.52 -16.48
N VAL A 70 2.78 -9.25 -16.84
CA VAL A 70 1.95 -8.33 -16.07
C VAL A 70 0.48 -8.72 -16.25
N LEU A 71 -0.15 -9.21 -15.18
CA LEU A 71 -1.55 -9.62 -15.18
C LEU A 71 -2.51 -8.46 -14.96
N SER A 72 -2.13 -7.52 -14.10
CA SER A 72 -2.95 -6.35 -13.76
C SER A 72 -2.09 -5.27 -13.12
N THR A 73 -2.57 -4.03 -13.18
CA THR A 73 -1.92 -2.85 -12.57
C THR A 73 -2.92 -2.09 -11.73
N GLY A 74 -2.47 -1.18 -10.87
CA GLY A 74 -3.35 -0.32 -10.09
C GLY A 74 -2.64 0.95 -9.67
N TYR A 75 -3.38 2.05 -9.49
CA TYR A 75 -2.89 3.22 -8.76
C TYR A 75 -3.97 3.83 -7.87
N THR A 76 -3.59 4.62 -6.87
CA THR A 76 -4.53 5.28 -5.96
C THR A 76 -5.60 6.06 -6.74
N LEU A 77 -6.88 5.89 -6.37
CA LEU A 77 -8.03 6.55 -7.00
C LEU A 77 -8.25 6.23 -8.48
N GLU A 78 -7.68 5.14 -9.01
CA GLU A 78 -7.94 4.72 -10.38
C GLU A 78 -9.40 4.30 -10.60
N LEU A 79 -9.97 3.53 -9.68
CA LEU A 79 -11.40 3.20 -9.68
C LEU A 79 -12.18 4.15 -8.77
N GLU A 80 -13.48 4.29 -9.06
CA GLU A 80 -14.40 5.17 -8.32
C GLU A 80 -14.34 4.94 -6.80
N GLY A 81 -14.32 6.05 -6.05
CA GLY A 81 -14.26 6.07 -4.60
C GLY A 81 -12.84 6.21 -4.04
N ASN A 82 -12.72 6.11 -2.72
CA ASN A 82 -11.43 6.18 -2.04
C ASN A 82 -10.73 4.81 -2.13
N THR A 83 -10.14 4.50 -3.29
CA THR A 83 -9.54 3.19 -3.58
C THR A 83 -8.02 3.23 -3.51
N HIS A 84 -7.42 2.16 -2.99
CA HIS A 84 -5.96 1.98 -2.95
C HIS A 84 -5.47 1.27 -4.22
N ALA A 85 -4.18 1.40 -4.52
CA ALA A 85 -3.57 0.83 -5.72
C ALA A 85 -3.73 -0.71 -5.78
N GLU A 86 -3.49 -1.41 -4.67
CA GLU A 86 -3.61 -2.87 -4.55
C GLU A 86 -5.06 -3.33 -4.71
N GLN A 87 -5.99 -2.57 -4.14
CA GLN A 87 -7.42 -2.80 -4.34
C GLN A 87 -7.79 -2.68 -5.82
N ASN A 88 -7.34 -1.62 -6.50
CA ASN A 88 -7.63 -1.40 -7.92
C ASN A 88 -7.02 -2.50 -8.81
N ALA A 89 -5.78 -2.90 -8.54
CA ALA A 89 -5.12 -3.98 -9.27
C ALA A 89 -5.86 -5.32 -9.13
N LEU A 90 -6.24 -5.71 -7.91
CA LEU A 90 -6.97 -6.95 -7.65
C LEU A 90 -8.39 -6.91 -8.25
N THR A 91 -9.11 -5.79 -8.12
CA THR A 91 -10.45 -5.64 -8.70
C THR A 91 -10.41 -5.73 -10.23
N LYS A 92 -9.43 -5.10 -10.89
CA LYS A 92 -9.29 -5.22 -12.35
C LYS A 92 -8.88 -6.63 -12.78
N LEU A 93 -8.03 -7.30 -11.99
CA LEU A 93 -7.63 -8.69 -12.28
C LEU A 93 -8.84 -9.62 -12.25
N ALA A 94 -9.69 -9.50 -11.23
CA ALA A 94 -10.93 -10.28 -11.13
C ALA A 94 -11.88 -10.05 -12.32
N ARG A 95 -12.08 -8.79 -12.73
CA ARG A 95 -12.92 -8.43 -13.89
C ARG A 95 -12.36 -8.91 -15.22
N GLY A 96 -11.02 -8.96 -15.35
CA GLY A 96 -10.35 -9.50 -16.53
C GLY A 96 -10.66 -10.98 -16.74
N SER A 97 -10.83 -11.76 -15.67
CA SER A 97 -11.31 -13.14 -15.72
C SER A 97 -12.72 -13.24 -16.29
N GLU A 98 -13.62 -12.37 -15.81
CA GLU A 98 -15.05 -12.40 -16.14
C GLU A 98 -15.31 -12.00 -17.60
N ASN A 99 -14.53 -11.09 -18.18
CA ASN A 99 -14.69 -10.69 -19.58
C ASN A 99 -14.30 -11.79 -20.59
N SER A 100 -13.67 -12.89 -20.15
CA SER A 100 -13.38 -14.06 -21.00
C SER A 100 -14.54 -15.07 -21.04
N GLU A 101 -15.52 -14.94 -20.14
CA GLU A 101 -16.72 -15.77 -20.08
C GLU A 101 -17.95 -14.85 -20.04
N GLN A 102 -18.60 -14.66 -21.20
CA GLN A 102 -19.83 -13.86 -21.34
C GLN A 102 -20.82 -14.11 -20.19
N THR A 103 -21.08 -13.12 -19.34
CA THR A 103 -22.44 -12.82 -18.83
C THR A 103 -22.52 -11.36 -18.36
N GLN A 104 -23.42 -10.66 -19.03
CA GLN A 104 -23.89 -9.30 -18.77
C GLN A 104 -24.70 -9.22 -17.45
N GLU A 105 -24.60 -8.04 -16.82
CA GLU A 105 -25.56 -7.42 -15.88
C GLU A 105 -25.76 -8.05 -14.48
N ARG A 106 -25.31 -7.35 -13.42
CA ARG A 106 -26.15 -7.05 -12.24
C ARG A 106 -25.57 -6.04 -11.22
N GLY A 107 -26.42 -5.07 -10.89
CA GLY A 107 -26.76 -4.59 -9.53
C GLY A 107 -25.66 -4.07 -8.61
N GLN A 108 -25.75 -2.81 -8.18
CA GLN A 108 -25.01 -2.23 -7.06
C GLN A 108 -25.62 -2.71 -5.72
N GLY A 109 -24.83 -3.37 -4.88
CA GLY A 109 -25.23 -3.81 -3.54
C GLY A 109 -24.06 -4.47 -2.80
N GLN A 110 -23.98 -4.31 -1.48
CA GLN A 110 -22.82 -4.62 -0.61
C GLN A 110 -22.46 -6.12 -0.44
N GLY A 111 -22.77 -6.99 -1.42
CA GLY A 111 -22.32 -8.39 -1.49
C GLY A 111 -21.13 -8.65 -2.44
N LYS A 112 -20.63 -7.60 -3.12
CA LYS A 112 -19.69 -7.74 -4.25
C LYS A 112 -18.29 -8.23 -3.91
N GLU A 113 -17.77 -8.02 -2.69
CA GLU A 113 -16.37 -8.37 -2.40
C GLU A 113 -16.12 -9.89 -2.41
N GLN A 114 -17.14 -10.69 -2.08
CA GLN A 114 -17.01 -12.15 -2.00
C GLN A 114 -17.17 -12.82 -3.39
N GLU A 115 -18.08 -12.31 -4.22
CA GLU A 115 -18.22 -12.71 -5.63
C GLU A 115 -17.01 -12.28 -6.48
N GLN A 116 -16.45 -11.08 -6.24
CA GLN A 116 -15.24 -10.59 -6.92
C GLN A 116 -14.01 -11.47 -6.68
N ASN A 117 -13.93 -12.18 -5.55
CA ASN A 117 -12.83 -13.10 -5.28
C ASN A 117 -12.96 -14.44 -6.02
N ALA A 118 -14.16 -14.82 -6.49
CA ALA A 118 -14.36 -16.07 -7.22
C ALA A 118 -13.59 -16.07 -8.55
N GLY A 119 -13.60 -14.95 -9.28
CA GLY A 119 -12.84 -14.78 -10.53
C GLY A 119 -11.33 -14.82 -10.36
N LEU A 120 -10.81 -14.56 -9.15
CA LEU A 120 -9.38 -14.64 -8.86
C LEU A 120 -8.88 -16.08 -8.76
N GLY A 121 -9.68 -17.00 -8.20
CA GLY A 121 -9.28 -18.39 -8.03
C GLY A 121 -8.99 -19.11 -9.35
N ALA A 122 -9.72 -18.75 -10.43
CA ALA A 122 -9.52 -19.29 -11.76
C ALA A 122 -8.22 -18.79 -12.43
N LEU A 123 -7.81 -17.54 -12.16
CA LEU A 123 -6.56 -16.99 -12.71
C LEU A 123 -5.34 -17.31 -11.85
N LEU A 124 -5.47 -17.19 -10.54
CA LEU A 124 -4.39 -17.36 -9.56
C LEU A 124 -4.27 -18.83 -9.13
N THR A 125 -4.21 -19.72 -10.12
CA THR A 125 -4.05 -21.16 -9.89
C THR A 125 -2.66 -21.48 -9.32
N PRO A 126 -2.48 -22.65 -8.68
CA PRO A 126 -1.15 -23.09 -8.22
C PRO A 126 -0.07 -23.21 -9.30
N ARG A 127 -0.46 -23.20 -10.58
CA ARG A 127 0.49 -23.22 -11.70
C ARG A 127 1.09 -21.85 -12.02
N ARG A 128 0.57 -20.77 -11.44
CA ARG A 128 1.10 -19.42 -11.64
C ARG A 128 1.88 -18.98 -10.41
N ASN A 129 3.12 -18.56 -10.62
CA ASN A 129 3.91 -17.92 -9.56
C ASN A 129 3.63 -16.41 -9.58
N VAL A 130 2.61 -15.96 -8.84
CA VAL A 130 2.13 -14.58 -8.92
C VAL A 130 2.69 -13.72 -7.79
N HIS A 131 3.37 -12.63 -8.15
CA HIS A 131 3.92 -11.65 -7.22
C HIS A 131 3.16 -10.31 -7.35
N LEU A 132 2.97 -9.63 -6.21
CA LEU A 132 2.43 -8.28 -6.15
C LEU A 132 3.54 -7.30 -5.81
N TYR A 133 3.76 -6.32 -6.67
CA TYR A 133 4.67 -5.20 -6.46
C TYR A 133 3.86 -3.95 -6.11
N THR A 134 4.18 -3.27 -5.01
CA THR A 134 3.53 -2.01 -4.62
C THR A 134 4.57 -0.98 -4.19
N THR A 135 4.35 0.30 -4.46
CA THR A 135 5.34 1.33 -4.10
C THR A 135 5.51 1.47 -2.59
N LEU A 136 4.41 1.39 -1.83
CA LEU A 136 4.43 1.45 -0.36
C LEU A 136 4.05 0.11 0.25
N GLU A 137 4.55 -0.15 1.46
CA GLU A 137 4.08 -1.25 2.31
C GLU A 137 2.54 -1.30 2.33
N PRO A 138 1.90 -2.44 2.00
CA PRO A 138 0.45 -2.51 1.90
C PRO A 138 -0.19 -2.28 3.26
N CYS A 139 -1.27 -1.51 3.31
CA CYS A 139 -1.84 -1.12 4.58
C CYS A 139 -2.45 -2.31 5.37
N GLY A 140 -2.15 -2.34 6.67
CA GLY A 140 -2.77 -3.27 7.63
C GLY A 140 -4.08 -2.75 8.24
N LEU A 141 -4.33 -1.44 8.13
CA LEU A 141 -5.52 -0.76 8.64
C LEU A 141 -5.96 0.34 7.67
N ARG A 142 -7.27 0.60 7.59
CA ARG A 142 -7.81 1.77 6.89
C ARG A 142 -8.71 2.55 7.83
N LEU A 143 -8.42 3.84 8.00
CA LEU A 143 -9.23 4.74 8.83
C LEU A 143 -10.67 4.90 8.29
N SER A 144 -10.86 4.67 6.99
CA SER A 144 -12.18 4.67 6.37
C SER A 144 -13.04 3.45 6.74
N GLY A 145 -12.49 2.45 7.42
CA GLY A 145 -13.17 1.19 7.74
C GLY A 145 -13.27 0.20 6.57
N ALA A 146 -12.74 0.53 5.39
CA ALA A 146 -12.71 -0.37 4.25
C ALA A 146 -11.69 -1.51 4.46
N THR A 147 -11.89 -2.65 3.80
CA THR A 147 -10.99 -3.81 3.91
C THR A 147 -9.53 -3.41 3.59
N PRO A 148 -8.58 -3.63 4.52
CA PRO A 148 -7.15 -3.32 4.33
C PRO A 148 -6.52 -4.10 3.18
N CYS A 149 -5.45 -3.56 2.59
CA CYS A 149 -4.81 -4.17 1.42
C CYS A 149 -4.21 -5.54 1.74
N VAL A 150 -3.60 -5.71 2.92
CA VAL A 150 -3.09 -7.01 3.37
C VAL A 150 -4.19 -8.06 3.42
N GLN A 151 -5.38 -7.71 3.93
CA GLN A 151 -6.51 -8.65 3.99
C GLN A 151 -7.01 -9.03 2.60
N ARG A 152 -7.00 -8.10 1.64
CA ARG A 152 -7.34 -8.39 0.24
C ARG A 152 -6.33 -9.34 -0.41
N ILE A 153 -5.04 -9.15 -0.13
CA ILE A 153 -3.95 -10.00 -0.63
C ILE A 153 -4.11 -11.42 -0.08
N ILE A 154 -4.30 -11.57 1.23
CA ILE A 154 -4.51 -12.87 1.89
C ILE A 154 -5.75 -13.58 1.32
N ALA A 155 -6.84 -12.84 1.10
CA ALA A 155 -8.07 -13.39 0.56
C ALA A 155 -7.90 -14.05 -0.82
N THR A 156 -6.90 -13.66 -1.60
CA THR A 156 -6.60 -14.30 -2.90
C THR A 156 -6.16 -15.76 -2.78
N ARG A 157 -5.76 -16.20 -1.58
CA ARG A 157 -5.29 -17.56 -1.28
C ARG A 157 -6.35 -18.42 -0.60
N HIS A 158 -7.53 -17.86 -0.31
CA HIS A 158 -8.61 -18.60 0.33
C HIS A 158 -9.04 -19.79 -0.54
N GLY A 159 -9.19 -20.96 0.08
CA GLY A 159 -9.54 -22.21 -0.61
C GLY A 159 -8.36 -22.91 -1.30
N ASN A 160 -7.25 -22.22 -1.56
CA ASN A 160 -6.04 -22.83 -2.10
C ASN A 160 -4.76 -22.05 -1.70
N PRO A 161 -4.07 -22.46 -0.62
CA PRO A 161 -2.83 -21.81 -0.19
C PRO A 161 -1.71 -21.82 -1.23
N GLU A 162 -1.73 -22.78 -2.16
CA GLU A 162 -0.75 -22.85 -3.24
C GLU A 162 -1.11 -21.95 -4.43
N GLY A 163 -2.32 -21.42 -4.48
CA GLY A 163 -2.74 -20.37 -5.43
C GLY A 163 -2.59 -18.96 -4.86
N GLY A 164 -3.23 -18.00 -5.51
CA GLY A 164 -3.28 -16.59 -5.07
C GLY A 164 -1.97 -15.82 -5.29
N ILE A 165 -1.83 -14.70 -4.58
CA ILE A 165 -0.58 -13.93 -4.53
C ILE A 165 0.44 -14.69 -3.67
N ARG A 166 1.55 -15.10 -4.29
CA ARG A 166 2.62 -15.93 -3.70
C ARG A 166 3.70 -15.11 -2.99
N LYS A 167 3.89 -13.84 -3.35
CA LYS A 167 4.86 -12.93 -2.70
C LYS A 167 4.44 -11.48 -2.85
N VAL A 168 4.69 -10.67 -1.82
CA VAL A 168 4.48 -9.22 -1.84
C VAL A 168 5.83 -8.51 -1.82
N ILE A 169 6.08 -7.63 -2.79
CA ILE A 169 7.29 -6.83 -2.89
C ILE A 169 6.92 -5.36 -2.77
N PHE A 170 7.63 -4.61 -1.94
CA PHE A 170 7.40 -3.17 -1.80
C PHE A 170 8.69 -2.36 -1.73
N GLY A 171 8.65 -1.11 -2.19
CA GLY A 171 9.84 -0.28 -2.37
C GLY A 171 10.12 0.71 -1.24
N ALA A 172 9.09 1.18 -0.53
CA ALA A 172 9.25 2.03 0.63
C ALA A 172 8.19 1.72 1.70
N ARG A 173 8.44 2.19 2.92
CA ARG A 173 7.51 2.09 4.04
C ARG A 173 6.83 3.43 4.26
N GLU A 174 5.66 3.40 4.88
CA GLU A 174 5.06 4.63 5.36
C GLU A 174 6.01 5.35 6.34
N PRO A 175 6.19 6.67 6.22
CA PRO A 175 7.06 7.40 7.13
C PRO A 175 6.55 7.30 8.58
N GLY A 176 7.41 6.87 9.49
CA GLY A 176 7.09 6.76 10.93
C GLY A 176 6.71 5.36 11.40
N THR A 177 6.69 4.34 10.54
CA THR A 177 6.53 2.94 10.95
C THR A 177 7.89 2.25 11.13
N PHE A 178 8.14 1.68 12.32
CA PHE A 178 9.31 0.82 12.56
C PHE A 178 9.01 -0.61 12.07
N VAL A 179 9.97 -1.21 11.38
CA VAL A 179 9.85 -2.52 10.69
C VAL A 179 9.37 -3.64 11.61
N GLN A 180 9.87 -3.66 12.85
CA GLN A 180 9.59 -4.72 13.81
C GLN A 180 8.13 -4.69 14.31
N ASP A 181 7.45 -3.55 14.15
CA ASP A 181 6.11 -3.32 14.70
C ASP A 181 5.00 -3.27 13.65
N SER A 182 5.29 -3.52 12.37
CA SER A 182 4.23 -3.53 11.34
C SER A 182 3.23 -4.65 11.56
N GLN A 183 2.00 -4.28 11.88
CA GLN A 183 0.86 -5.20 11.90
C GLN A 183 0.57 -5.77 10.52
N ALA A 184 0.88 -5.01 9.45
CA ALA A 184 0.64 -5.42 8.08
C ALA A 184 1.54 -6.60 7.70
N LEU A 185 2.84 -6.52 8.01
CA LEU A 185 3.80 -7.59 7.74
C LEU A 185 3.54 -8.83 8.59
N ARG A 186 3.22 -8.66 9.88
CA ARG A 186 2.81 -9.78 10.74
C ARG A 186 1.61 -10.55 10.18
N ASN A 187 0.60 -9.83 9.70
CA ASN A 187 -0.58 -10.46 9.08
C ASN A 187 -0.21 -11.25 7.81
N LEU A 188 0.76 -10.78 7.01
CA LEU A 188 1.26 -11.52 5.84
C LEU A 188 2.03 -12.77 6.26
N ASP A 189 2.90 -12.66 7.27
CA ASP A 189 3.66 -13.78 7.84
C ASP A 189 2.74 -14.86 8.42
N ASP A 190 1.74 -14.46 9.23
CA ASP A 190 0.76 -15.38 9.84
C ASP A 190 -0.08 -16.11 8.77
N ALA A 191 -0.35 -15.45 7.64
CA ALA A 191 -1.03 -16.05 6.49
C ALA A 191 -0.08 -16.83 5.56
N GLY A 192 1.21 -16.91 5.90
CA GLY A 192 2.23 -17.59 5.12
C GLY A 192 2.48 -16.97 3.76
N VAL A 193 2.26 -15.66 3.59
CA VAL A 193 2.53 -14.88 2.36
C VAL A 193 3.92 -14.22 2.51
N PRO A 194 4.97 -14.75 1.85
CA PRO A 194 6.28 -14.12 1.86
C PRO A 194 6.23 -12.67 1.39
N TRP A 195 7.04 -11.82 1.99
CA TRP A 195 7.19 -10.44 1.58
C TRP A 195 8.66 -10.02 1.49
N GLU A 196 8.94 -9.00 0.71
CA GLU A 196 10.28 -8.43 0.55
C GLU A 196 10.23 -6.91 0.41
N HIS A 197 11.04 -6.22 1.21
CA HIS A 197 11.33 -4.80 0.99
C HIS A 197 12.55 -4.69 0.09
N VAL A 198 12.41 -4.02 -1.05
CA VAL A 198 13.50 -3.79 -2.01
C VAL A 198 13.86 -2.32 -1.99
N GLY A 199 15.04 -2.03 -1.46
CA GLY A 199 15.56 -0.66 -1.38
C GLY A 199 16.16 -0.13 -2.68
N GLY A 200 16.51 1.15 -2.67
CA GLY A 200 17.11 1.89 -3.78
C GLY A 200 16.14 2.81 -4.53
N LEU A 201 14.87 2.86 -4.12
CA LEU A 201 13.83 3.72 -4.72
C LEU A 201 13.04 4.52 -3.67
N GLU A 202 13.43 4.48 -2.40
CA GLU A 202 12.67 5.04 -1.29
C GLU A 202 12.43 6.55 -1.45
N ALA A 203 13.47 7.29 -1.82
CA ALA A 203 13.38 8.74 -2.00
C ALA A 203 12.37 9.09 -3.10
N ASP A 204 12.46 8.42 -4.25
CA ASP A 204 11.56 8.65 -5.39
C ASP A 204 10.12 8.25 -5.07
N ILE A 205 9.95 7.08 -4.43
CA ILE A 205 8.63 6.59 -4.00
C ILE A 205 7.99 7.57 -3.02
N LEU A 206 8.71 8.00 -1.99
CA LEU A 206 8.17 8.90 -0.97
C LEU A 206 7.90 10.30 -1.53
N ALA A 207 8.70 10.78 -2.48
CA ALA A 207 8.46 12.05 -3.17
C ALA A 207 7.17 12.01 -3.99
N VAL A 208 6.96 10.94 -4.77
CA VAL A 208 5.70 10.76 -5.52
C VAL A 208 4.52 10.57 -4.57
N ALA A 209 4.66 9.71 -3.55
CA ALA A 209 3.58 9.39 -2.63
C ALA A 209 3.01 10.62 -1.92
N LYS A 210 3.87 11.57 -1.53
CA LYS A 210 3.52 12.78 -0.78
C LYS A 210 3.25 14.01 -1.65
N GLU A 211 3.30 13.88 -2.98
CA GLU A 211 3.06 15.01 -3.85
C GLU A 211 1.63 15.56 -3.63
N GLY A 212 1.54 16.84 -3.26
CA GLY A 212 0.28 17.49 -2.85
C GLY A 212 0.03 17.53 -1.34
N HIS A 213 0.85 16.86 -0.52
CA HIS A 213 0.79 16.98 0.94
C HIS A 213 1.42 18.31 1.32
N HIS A 214 0.60 19.33 1.56
CA HIS A 214 1.10 20.58 2.09
C HIS A 214 1.56 20.33 3.53
N ASN A 215 2.88 20.36 3.74
CA ASN A 215 3.42 20.45 5.09
C ASN A 215 2.81 21.69 5.75
N ALA A 216 2.04 21.50 6.82
CA ALA A 216 1.48 22.59 7.62
C ALA A 216 2.55 23.60 8.10
N SER A 217 3.83 23.22 8.06
CA SER A 217 4.98 24.06 8.45
C SER A 217 5.44 25.08 7.40
N ALA A 218 4.93 25.07 6.16
CA ALA A 218 5.33 26.02 5.13
C ALA A 218 4.41 27.25 5.01
N SER A 219 3.18 27.20 5.52
CA SER A 219 2.24 28.32 5.41
C SER A 219 2.34 29.35 6.55
N GLU A 220 2.98 29.02 7.68
CA GLU A 220 3.13 29.95 8.81
C GLU A 220 4.29 30.97 8.66
N ARG A 221 5.15 30.85 7.64
CA ARG A 221 6.24 31.83 7.39
C ARG A 221 5.98 32.86 6.30
N ALA A 222 4.86 32.77 5.58
CA ALA A 222 4.51 33.72 4.52
C ALA A 222 3.49 34.80 4.95
N GLY A 223 3.03 34.76 6.22
CA GLY A 223 1.96 35.61 6.75
C GLY A 223 2.38 36.63 7.82
N ALA A 224 3.65 37.03 7.88
CA ALA A 224 4.08 38.14 8.76
C ALA A 224 5.34 38.81 8.21
N GLY A 225 5.17 39.87 7.42
CA GLY A 225 6.28 40.61 6.81
C GLY A 225 5.90 42.02 6.42
N GLY A 226 5.30 42.78 7.34
CA GLY A 226 5.07 44.21 7.20
C GLY A 226 5.62 44.98 8.40
N GLY A 227 6.66 45.80 8.16
CA GLY A 227 6.97 46.99 8.98
C GLY A 227 8.22 46.96 9.88
N GLY A 228 9.28 47.65 9.44
CA GLY A 228 9.86 48.76 10.23
C GLY A 228 11.03 48.52 11.22
N SER A 229 12.24 48.82 10.74
CA SER A 229 13.28 49.69 11.36
C SER A 229 14.08 49.31 12.64
N ARG A 230 15.41 49.15 12.42
CA ARG A 230 16.61 49.61 13.16
C ARG A 230 16.66 49.63 14.70
N GLY A 231 17.69 48.99 15.25
CA GLY A 231 18.26 49.26 16.58
C GLY A 231 19.39 48.28 16.95
N THR A 232 20.47 48.77 17.55
CA THR A 232 21.81 48.16 17.69
C THR A 232 22.04 47.34 18.97
N THR A 233 23.21 46.68 19.00
CA THR A 233 24.09 46.27 20.14
C THR A 233 23.98 44.89 20.79
N ALA A 234 25.19 44.36 21.03
CA ALA A 234 25.61 43.04 21.49
C ALA A 234 25.25 42.69 22.95
N ALA A 235 25.14 41.38 23.25
CA ALA A 235 25.89 40.71 24.31
C ALA A 235 25.60 39.19 24.32
N ALA A 236 26.65 38.41 24.57
CA ALA A 236 26.62 36.97 24.71
C ALA A 236 25.95 36.51 26.02
N ASN A 237 25.23 35.38 26.00
CA ASN A 237 25.24 34.46 27.13
C ASN A 237 24.80 33.04 26.76
N THR A 238 25.50 32.07 27.35
CA THR A 238 25.42 30.62 27.11
C THR A 238 24.42 29.99 28.07
N ILE A 239 23.38 29.28 27.59
CA ILE A 239 22.55 28.35 28.40
C ILE A 239 22.12 27.13 27.54
N ALA A 240 22.16 25.96 28.19
CA ALA A 240 21.96 24.56 27.77
C ALA A 240 20.69 24.22 26.94
N PRO A 241 20.60 23.02 26.31
CA PRO A 241 19.57 22.72 25.33
C PRO A 241 18.22 22.38 26.00
N ALA A 242 17.20 23.17 25.71
CA ALA A 242 15.83 22.88 26.09
C ALA A 242 15.17 21.93 25.07
N SER A 243 14.63 20.82 25.58
CA SER A 243 13.82 19.83 24.89
C SER A 243 12.59 20.45 24.20
N THR A 244 12.44 20.19 22.90
CA THR A 244 11.24 20.53 22.13
C THR A 244 10.06 19.63 22.52
N PRO A 245 8.88 20.16 22.85
CA PRO A 245 7.69 19.33 23.04
C PRO A 245 7.13 18.85 21.69
N ALA A 246 6.61 17.63 21.68
CA ALA A 246 5.98 16.98 20.52
C ALA A 246 4.81 17.82 19.95
N PRO A 247 4.54 17.76 18.63
CA PRO A 247 3.42 18.47 18.03
C PRO A 247 2.10 17.89 18.54
N GLN A 248 1.33 18.71 19.25
CA GLN A 248 -0.06 18.41 19.60
C GLN A 248 -0.92 18.50 18.33
N THR A 249 -1.56 17.40 17.97
CA THR A 249 -2.56 17.34 16.88
C THR A 249 -3.79 18.16 17.28
N ARG A 250 -4.00 19.32 16.65
CA ARG A 250 -5.23 20.10 16.81
C ARG A 250 -6.39 19.31 16.17
N ILE A 251 -7.42 19.05 16.96
CA ILE A 251 -8.57 18.18 16.63
C ILE A 251 -9.68 18.94 15.86
N ASP A 252 -9.51 20.23 15.56
CA ASP A 252 -10.65 21.09 15.20
C ASP A 252 -10.83 21.45 13.72
N ASP A 253 -10.03 20.92 12.79
CA ASP A 253 -10.23 21.15 11.34
C ASP A 253 -11.07 20.04 10.66
N ILE A 254 -12.30 19.85 11.14
CA ILE A 254 -13.32 19.03 10.45
C ILE A 254 -14.31 19.98 9.77
N SER A 255 -14.39 19.90 8.43
CA SER A 255 -15.41 20.64 7.66
C SER A 255 -16.82 20.37 8.22
N PRO A 256 -17.72 21.38 8.29
CA PRO A 256 -19.10 21.19 8.73
C PRO A 256 -19.84 20.05 8.01
N GLU A 257 -19.47 19.78 6.75
CA GLU A 257 -20.03 18.71 5.93
C GLU A 257 -19.59 17.32 6.38
N GLU A 258 -18.32 17.18 6.77
CA GLU A 258 -17.76 15.92 7.28
C GLU A 258 -18.27 15.63 8.69
N ARG A 259 -18.48 16.67 9.52
CA ARG A 259 -19.15 16.55 10.83
C ARG A 259 -20.56 15.98 10.69
N LYS A 260 -21.35 16.53 9.77
CA LYS A 260 -22.74 16.11 9.52
C LYS A 260 -22.83 14.67 9.01
N ARG A 261 -21.84 14.23 8.22
CA ARG A 261 -21.73 12.86 7.71
C ARG A 261 -21.32 11.85 8.79
N GLN A 262 -20.50 12.26 9.74
CA GLN A 262 -20.09 11.43 10.89
C GLN A 262 -21.19 11.26 11.94
N GLU A 263 -22.06 12.27 12.13
CA GLU A 263 -23.21 12.21 13.03
C GLU A 263 -24.33 11.28 12.54
N GLN A 264 -24.44 11.09 11.24
CA GLN A 264 -25.46 10.22 10.62
C GLN A 264 -25.07 8.74 10.55
N GLN A 265 -23.83 8.37 10.93
CA GLN A 265 -23.41 6.97 10.94
C GLN A 265 -23.73 6.31 12.29
N PRO A 266 -24.41 5.14 12.29
CA PRO A 266 -24.72 4.43 13.53
C PRO A 266 -23.42 4.02 14.24
N ARG A 267 -23.20 4.57 15.43
CA ARG A 267 -21.99 4.29 16.24
C ARG A 267 -22.03 2.87 16.78
N ASN A 268 -20.91 2.16 16.64
CA ASN A 268 -20.71 0.79 17.13
C ASN A 268 -20.99 0.68 18.64
N PRO A 269 -21.90 -0.19 19.10
CA PRO A 269 -22.30 -0.30 20.51
C PRO A 269 -21.16 -0.69 21.46
N LYS A 270 -20.04 -1.22 20.96
CA LYS A 270 -18.86 -1.55 21.76
C LYS A 270 -18.03 -0.34 22.22
N LYS A 271 -18.38 0.88 21.80
CA LYS A 271 -17.71 2.13 22.25
C LYS A 271 -18.27 2.71 23.55
N ARG A 272 -19.20 2.02 24.23
CA ARG A 272 -19.86 2.50 25.47
C ARG A 272 -19.15 2.14 26.78
N MET A 273 -18.01 1.43 26.72
CA MET A 273 -17.21 1.10 27.91
C MET A 273 -15.89 1.83 27.85
N MET A 274 -15.88 3.12 28.20
CA MET A 274 -14.77 3.87 28.81
C MET A 274 -15.16 5.35 28.85
N GLU A 275 -16.21 5.65 29.63
CA GLU A 275 -16.33 6.97 30.25
C GLU A 275 -16.38 6.66 31.76
N VAL A 276 -15.18 6.67 32.36
CA VAL A 276 -15.02 6.63 33.81
C VAL A 276 -15.29 8.05 34.30
N ASP A 277 -16.31 8.19 35.13
CA ASP A 277 -16.61 9.42 35.88
C ASP A 277 -15.35 9.88 36.63
N LEU A 278 -14.78 11.00 36.19
CA LEU A 278 -13.87 11.80 36.99
C LEU A 278 -14.58 13.11 37.33
N SER A 279 -15.34 13.08 38.42
CA SER A 279 -15.63 14.30 39.17
C SER A 279 -15.88 14.03 40.65
N ARG A 280 -14.97 14.62 41.45
CA ARG A 280 -14.92 14.82 42.92
C ARG A 280 -14.28 13.73 43.77
#